data_AF-A0A819JAB0-F1
#
_entry.id   AF-A0A819JAB0-F1
#
_cell.length_a   1.000
_cell.length_b   1.000
_cell.length_c   1.000
_cell.angle_alpha   90.00
_cell.angle_beta   90.00
_cell.angle_gamma   90.00
#
_symmetry.space_group_name_H-M   'P 1'
#
loop_
_entity.id
_entity.type
_entity.pdbx_description
1 polymer ?
#
loop_
_entity_poly.entity_id
_entity_poly.type
_entity_poly.pdbx_seq_one_letter_code
_entity_poly.pdbx_strand_id
1 'polypeptide(L)'
;FKDNINNITQHIDEQYYVQRQTLLHCACKKGYIDLVRWLVDERKANLDIVDINGNSPLHLACYGGHISVVEYLLNKGANPLLLNKWCVTAEQEGSMYGTTITDLFESMRKRDMFDMAAKGIDWWFEYYFDDKSPNTVNDNGINLLYVACRNGQISVAKWLLEKGANVNIKLLEKSGSTPLHGAVYHGHVLIVDLLLGVVRILSYH
;
A
#
# COMPACT_ATOMS: atom_id res chain seq x y z
N PHE A 1 20.91 14.66 -24.93
CA PHE A 1 19.45 14.41 -24.94
C PHE A 1 18.99 13.48 -23.82
N LYS A 2 19.63 12.32 -23.56
CA LYS A 2 19.32 11.47 -22.39
C LYS A 2 19.62 12.13 -21.05
N ASP A 3 20.69 12.93 -20.97
CA ASP A 3 21.10 13.58 -19.71
C ASP A 3 20.17 14.73 -19.27
N ASN A 4 19.49 15.40 -20.21
CA ASN A 4 18.48 16.42 -19.89
C ASN A 4 17.16 15.81 -19.42
N ILE A 5 16.81 14.61 -19.90
CA ILE A 5 15.63 13.88 -19.39
C ILE A 5 15.90 13.44 -17.95
N ASN A 6 17.13 13.00 -17.65
CA ASN A 6 17.52 12.59 -16.30
C ASN A 6 17.48 13.74 -15.27
N ASN A 7 17.81 14.98 -15.68
CA ASN A 7 17.69 16.16 -14.82
C ASN A 7 16.24 16.58 -14.57
N ILE A 8 15.32 16.37 -15.51
CA ILE A 8 13.88 16.61 -15.28
C ILE A 8 13.30 15.51 -14.36
N THR A 9 13.84 14.28 -14.41
CA THR A 9 13.38 13.16 -13.57
C THR A 9 13.85 13.19 -12.11
N GLN A 10 14.82 14.03 -11.73
CA GLN A 10 15.21 14.18 -10.31
C GLN A 10 14.14 14.91 -9.46
N HIS A 11 13.11 15.44 -10.10
CA HIS A 11 12.16 16.37 -9.52
C HIS A 11 10.69 15.91 -9.66
N ILE A 12 10.44 14.60 -9.73
CA ILE A 12 9.09 14.05 -9.99
C ILE A 12 8.12 14.33 -8.84
N ASP A 13 8.63 14.30 -7.62
CA ASP A 13 7.92 14.70 -6.41
C ASP A 13 8.14 16.18 -6.07
N GLU A 14 8.81 16.96 -6.93
CA GLU A 14 8.91 18.39 -6.69
C GLU A 14 7.56 19.06 -6.82
N GLN A 15 7.31 19.89 -5.83
CA GLN A 15 6.10 20.65 -5.67
C GLN A 15 6.27 21.98 -6.41
N TYR A 16 5.57 22.16 -7.53
CA TYR A 16 5.62 23.40 -8.31
C TYR A 16 4.82 24.52 -7.60
N TYR A 17 5.23 25.78 -7.80
CA TYR A 17 4.76 26.94 -7.04
C TYR A 17 3.26 27.28 -7.18
N VAL A 18 2.77 27.97 -6.15
CA VAL A 18 1.39 28.35 -5.76
C VAL A 18 0.56 27.22 -5.13
N GLN A 19 0.55 25.99 -5.66
CA GLN A 19 -0.32 24.90 -5.13
C GLN A 19 0.43 23.70 -4.52
N ARG A 20 1.76 23.67 -4.52
CA ARG A 20 2.56 22.52 -4.06
C ARG A 20 2.14 21.18 -4.69
N GLN A 21 1.74 21.21 -5.96
CA GLN A 21 1.32 20.01 -6.68
C GLN A 21 2.51 19.36 -7.38
N THR A 22 2.55 18.03 -7.32
CA THR A 22 3.49 17.20 -8.09
C THR A 22 2.91 16.84 -9.46
N LEU A 23 3.73 16.26 -10.34
CA LEU A 23 3.24 15.75 -11.63
C LEU A 23 2.11 14.72 -11.46
N LEU A 24 2.19 13.91 -10.41
CA LEU A 24 1.19 12.90 -10.09
C LEU A 24 -0.16 13.53 -9.69
N HIS A 25 -0.16 14.62 -8.92
CA HIS A 25 -1.39 15.37 -8.60
C HIS A 25 -2.12 15.85 -9.85
N CYS A 26 -1.38 16.46 -10.78
CA CYS A 26 -1.94 16.97 -12.04
C CYS A 26 -2.51 15.84 -12.92
N ALA A 27 -1.77 14.73 -13.05
CA ALA A 27 -2.21 13.58 -13.83
C ALA A 27 -3.49 12.95 -13.23
N CYS A 28 -3.55 12.82 -11.90
CA CYS A 28 -4.71 12.29 -11.19
C CYS A 28 -5.94 13.18 -11.33
N LYS A 29 -5.78 14.50 -11.14
CA LYS A 29 -6.87 15.48 -11.29
C LYS A 29 -7.48 15.46 -12.70
N LYS A 30 -6.67 15.20 -13.72
CA LYS A 30 -7.09 15.16 -15.13
C LYS A 30 -7.50 13.78 -15.62
N GLY A 31 -7.27 12.71 -14.86
CA GLY A 31 -7.65 11.36 -15.24
C GLY A 31 -6.72 10.69 -16.25
N TYR A 32 -5.47 11.15 -16.39
CA TYR A 32 -4.53 10.62 -17.38
C TYR A 32 -3.89 9.31 -16.90
N ILE A 33 -4.64 8.21 -17.01
CA ILE A 33 -4.25 6.89 -16.47
C ILE A 33 -2.88 6.40 -16.96
N ASP A 34 -2.55 6.57 -18.24
CA ASP A 34 -1.27 6.09 -18.77
C ASP A 34 -0.09 6.87 -18.20
N LEU A 35 -0.28 8.17 -17.97
CA LEU A 35 0.71 9.02 -17.32
C LEU A 35 0.85 8.66 -15.83
N VAL A 36 -0.27 8.39 -15.15
CA VAL A 36 -0.26 7.92 -13.76
C VAL A 36 0.50 6.60 -13.65
N ARG A 37 0.21 5.63 -14.52
CA ARG A 37 0.91 4.34 -14.56
C ARG A 37 2.41 4.51 -14.72
N TRP A 38 2.82 5.33 -15.69
CA TRP A 38 4.22 5.61 -15.93
C TRP A 38 4.91 6.27 -14.73
N LEU A 39 4.27 7.24 -14.07
CA LEU A 39 4.81 7.91 -12.89
C LEU A 39 4.96 6.95 -11.70
N VAL A 40 3.99 6.06 -11.48
CA VAL A 40 3.98 5.16 -10.34
C VAL A 40 4.91 3.96 -10.57
N ASP A 41 4.80 3.30 -11.72
CA ASP A 41 5.53 2.06 -11.99
C ASP A 41 6.99 2.32 -12.35
N GLU A 42 7.25 3.26 -13.26
CA GLU A 42 8.58 3.51 -13.83
C GLU A 42 9.38 4.57 -13.07
N ARG A 43 8.70 5.41 -12.29
CA ARG A 43 9.36 6.51 -11.55
C ARG A 43 9.21 6.41 -10.05
N LYS A 44 8.45 5.44 -9.54
CA LYS A 44 8.24 5.21 -8.10
C LYS A 44 7.81 6.49 -7.38
N ALA A 45 6.96 7.29 -8.03
CA ALA A 45 6.41 8.50 -7.46
C ALA A 45 5.72 8.22 -6.13
N ASN A 46 5.90 9.11 -5.14
CA ASN A 46 5.24 8.96 -3.86
C ASN A 46 3.72 9.16 -4.01
N LEU A 47 2.94 8.15 -3.61
CA LEU A 47 1.47 8.16 -3.75
C LEU A 47 0.78 9.02 -2.69
N ASP A 48 1.46 9.28 -1.57
CA ASP A 48 0.90 9.91 -0.37
C ASP A 48 1.42 11.33 -0.15
N ILE A 49 2.10 11.91 -1.15
CA ILE A 49 2.51 13.31 -1.13
C ILE A 49 1.29 14.23 -1.14
N VAL A 50 1.30 15.31 -0.36
CA VAL A 50 0.15 16.22 -0.23
C VAL A 50 0.43 17.61 -0.77
N ASP A 51 -0.58 18.22 -1.39
CA ASP A 51 -0.55 19.59 -1.90
C ASP A 51 -0.78 20.65 -0.79
N ILE A 52 -0.87 21.95 -1.15
CA ILE A 52 -1.11 23.02 -0.16
C ILE A 52 -2.40 22.85 0.63
N ASN A 53 -3.37 22.12 0.11
CA ASN A 53 -4.67 21.89 0.73
C ASN A 53 -4.69 20.57 1.52
N GLY A 54 -3.56 19.88 1.60
CA GLY A 54 -3.48 18.56 2.20
C GLY A 54 -4.07 17.47 1.32
N ASN A 55 -4.40 17.75 0.05
CA ASN A 55 -4.94 16.74 -0.84
C ASN A 55 -3.79 15.87 -1.36
N SER A 56 -3.95 14.55 -1.25
CA SER A 56 -3.10 13.58 -1.95
C SER A 56 -3.52 13.43 -3.42
N PRO A 57 -2.69 12.82 -4.30
CA PRO A 57 -3.09 12.46 -5.65
C PRO A 57 -4.41 11.69 -5.71
N LEU A 58 -4.67 10.83 -4.73
CA LEU A 58 -5.91 10.07 -4.61
C LEU A 58 -7.13 10.97 -4.35
N HIS A 59 -7.01 12.00 -3.49
CA HIS A 59 -8.07 13.00 -3.31
C HIS A 59 -8.44 13.66 -4.63
N LEU A 60 -7.44 14.05 -5.43
CA LEU A 60 -7.67 14.71 -6.71
C LEU A 60 -8.26 13.77 -7.77
N ALA A 61 -7.89 12.49 -7.75
CA ALA A 61 -8.50 11.47 -8.60
C ALA A 61 -9.99 11.27 -8.26
N CYS A 62 -10.31 11.19 -6.96
CA CYS A 62 -11.67 11.08 -6.48
C CYS A 62 -12.51 12.34 -6.77
N TYR A 63 -11.96 13.53 -6.51
CA TYR A 63 -12.58 14.81 -6.86
C TYR A 63 -12.89 14.92 -8.36
N GLY A 64 -12.00 14.40 -9.20
CA GLY A 64 -12.18 14.37 -10.65
C GLY A 64 -13.12 13.27 -11.17
N GLY A 65 -13.61 12.36 -10.32
CA GLY A 65 -14.46 11.24 -10.74
C GLY A 65 -13.73 10.12 -11.49
N HIS A 66 -12.39 10.09 -11.46
CA HIS A 66 -11.58 9.24 -12.34
C HIS A 66 -11.40 7.82 -11.78
N ILE A 67 -12.46 7.01 -11.83
CA ILE A 67 -12.53 5.66 -11.21
C ILE A 67 -11.33 4.78 -11.58
N SER A 68 -10.93 4.72 -12.85
CA SER A 68 -9.79 3.89 -13.28
C SER A 68 -8.47 4.32 -12.67
N VAL A 69 -8.30 5.62 -12.40
CA VAL A 69 -7.12 6.15 -11.69
C VAL A 69 -7.20 5.82 -10.21
N VAL A 70 -8.36 6.01 -9.58
CA VAL A 70 -8.60 5.68 -8.16
C VAL A 70 -8.30 4.20 -7.91
N GLU A 71 -8.88 3.29 -8.71
CA GLU A 71 -8.66 1.86 -8.60
C GLU A 71 -7.17 1.50 -8.76
N TYR A 72 -6.50 2.11 -9.73
CA TYR A 72 -5.06 1.86 -9.94
C TYR A 72 -4.23 2.33 -8.75
N LEU A 73 -4.45 3.54 -8.23
CA LEU A 73 -3.72 4.08 -7.08
C LEU A 73 -3.93 3.22 -5.82
N LEU A 74 -5.17 2.81 -5.55
CA LEU A 74 -5.49 1.93 -4.41
C LEU A 74 -4.79 0.57 -4.54
N ASN A 75 -4.75 -0.01 -5.74
CA ASN A 75 -4.01 -1.24 -6.02
C ASN A 75 -2.50 -1.10 -5.85
N LYS A 76 -1.97 0.12 -5.93
CA LYS A 76 -0.55 0.44 -5.71
C LYS A 76 -0.23 0.81 -4.27
N GLY A 77 -1.23 0.80 -3.38
CA GLY A 77 -1.04 1.07 -1.95
C GLY A 77 -1.19 2.54 -1.56
N ALA A 78 -1.74 3.41 -2.42
CA ALA A 78 -2.05 4.78 -2.03
C ALA A 78 -2.99 4.79 -0.81
N ASN A 79 -2.70 5.59 0.20
CA ASN A 79 -3.45 5.61 1.45
C ASN A 79 -4.74 6.44 1.31
N PRO A 80 -5.93 5.82 1.38
CA PRO A 80 -7.20 6.52 1.28
C PRO A 80 -7.64 7.21 2.57
N LEU A 81 -6.96 6.93 3.69
CA LEU A 81 -7.29 7.45 5.01
C LEU A 81 -6.60 8.79 5.32
N LEU A 82 -5.72 9.26 4.43
CA LEU A 82 -5.14 10.60 4.56
C LEU A 82 -6.26 11.63 4.59
N LEU A 83 -6.17 12.57 5.53
CA LEU A 83 -7.10 13.67 5.67
C LEU A 83 -6.50 14.92 5.04
N ASN A 84 -7.29 15.58 4.19
CA ASN A 84 -6.96 16.92 3.73
C ASN A 84 -7.20 17.98 4.83
N LYS A 85 -6.94 19.26 4.52
CA LYS A 85 -7.12 20.36 5.48
C LYS A 85 -8.55 20.55 5.98
N TRP A 86 -9.55 19.96 5.31
CA TRP A 86 -10.94 20.00 5.73
C TRP A 86 -11.35 18.77 6.56
N CYS A 87 -10.38 17.93 6.93
CA CYS A 87 -10.61 16.66 7.64
C CYS A 87 -11.48 15.68 6.84
N VAL A 88 -11.35 15.68 5.52
CA VAL A 88 -12.09 14.83 4.60
C VAL A 88 -11.14 13.78 4.01
N THR A 89 -11.61 12.54 3.86
CA THR A 89 -10.88 11.45 3.17
C THR A 89 -11.09 11.50 1.65
N ALA A 90 -10.24 10.83 0.89
CA ALA A 90 -10.39 10.76 -0.57
C ALA A 90 -11.74 10.15 -1.02
N GLU A 91 -12.28 9.17 -0.29
CA GLU A 91 -13.60 8.60 -0.56
C GLU A 91 -14.72 9.62 -0.34
N GLN A 92 -14.68 10.35 0.78
CA GLN A 92 -15.67 11.38 1.09
C GLN A 92 -15.63 12.54 0.10
N GLU A 93 -14.44 12.93 -0.35
CA GLU A 93 -14.23 13.94 -1.39
C GLU A 93 -14.89 13.51 -2.73
N GLY A 94 -14.72 12.25 -3.13
CA GLY A 94 -15.32 11.70 -4.35
C GLY A 94 -16.81 11.41 -4.23
N SER A 95 -17.31 11.16 -3.02
CA SER A 95 -18.72 10.84 -2.77
C SER A 95 -19.68 11.97 -3.17
N MET A 96 -19.21 13.23 -3.22
CA MET A 96 -20.01 14.36 -3.68
C MET A 96 -20.37 14.29 -5.18
N TYR A 97 -19.63 13.49 -5.96
CA TYR A 97 -19.72 13.45 -7.42
C TYR A 97 -20.34 12.15 -7.98
N GLY A 98 -20.71 11.19 -7.12
CA GLY A 98 -21.48 10.01 -7.52
C GLY A 98 -21.31 8.77 -6.63
N THR A 99 -22.18 7.78 -6.83
CA THR A 99 -22.17 6.49 -6.10
C THR A 99 -21.06 5.53 -6.56
N THR A 100 -20.50 5.73 -7.76
CA THR A 100 -19.56 4.75 -8.32
C THR A 100 -18.21 4.71 -7.59
N ILE A 101 -17.75 5.84 -7.02
CA ILE A 101 -16.54 5.87 -6.21
C ILE A 101 -16.78 5.14 -4.89
N THR A 102 -17.91 5.36 -4.23
CA THR A 102 -18.25 4.66 -2.98
C THR A 102 -18.36 3.15 -3.22
N ASP A 103 -18.96 2.73 -4.33
CA ASP A 103 -19.03 1.31 -4.72
C ASP A 103 -17.64 0.70 -4.91
N LEU A 104 -16.70 1.45 -5.51
CA LEU A 104 -15.31 1.01 -5.63
C LEU A 104 -14.65 0.84 -4.26
N PHE A 105 -14.78 1.81 -3.36
CA PHE A 105 -14.24 1.69 -2.00
C PHE A 105 -14.88 0.53 -1.24
N GLU A 106 -16.19 0.33 -1.33
CA GLU A 106 -16.86 -0.85 -0.77
C GLU A 106 -16.34 -2.16 -1.35
N SER A 107 -16.07 -2.21 -2.66
CA SER A 107 -15.48 -3.40 -3.29
C SER A 107 -14.07 -3.69 -2.73
N MET A 108 -13.28 -2.65 -2.44
CA MET A 108 -11.96 -2.79 -1.81
C MET A 108 -12.05 -3.35 -0.40
N ARG A 109 -13.08 -2.95 0.37
CA ARG A 109 -13.35 -3.47 1.72
C ARG A 109 -13.64 -4.97 1.74
N LYS A 110 -14.26 -5.48 0.67
CA LYS A 110 -14.63 -6.89 0.52
C LYS A 110 -13.51 -7.78 -0.01
N ARG A 111 -12.32 -7.22 -0.32
CA ARG A 111 -11.20 -7.99 -0.86
C ARG A 111 -10.61 -8.94 0.17
N ASP A 112 -9.99 -10.00 -0.34
CA ASP A 112 -9.35 -11.00 0.49
C ASP A 112 -8.10 -10.43 1.17
N MET A 113 -7.99 -10.70 2.46
CA MET A 113 -6.91 -10.22 3.32
C MET A 113 -5.53 -10.71 2.85
N PHE A 114 -5.44 -11.91 2.28
CA PHE A 114 -4.17 -12.45 1.79
C PHE A 114 -3.75 -11.79 0.47
N ASP A 115 -4.70 -11.42 -0.40
CA ASP A 115 -4.41 -10.61 -1.60
C ASP A 115 -3.88 -9.22 -1.22
N MET A 116 -4.50 -8.57 -0.22
CA MET A 116 -4.03 -7.28 0.29
C MET A 116 -2.62 -7.38 0.92
N ALA A 117 -2.35 -8.45 1.68
CA ALA A 117 -1.01 -8.72 2.23
C ALA A 117 0.02 -8.97 1.14
N ALA A 118 -0.33 -9.68 0.06
CA ALA A 118 0.57 -9.94 -1.06
C ALA A 118 0.95 -8.65 -1.80
N LYS A 119 -0.02 -7.73 -1.95
CA LYS A 119 0.17 -6.43 -2.59
C LYS A 119 0.89 -5.41 -1.72
N GLY A 120 0.94 -5.62 -0.40
CA GLY A 120 1.59 -4.71 0.54
C GLY A 120 0.74 -3.52 0.95
N ILE A 121 -0.58 -3.66 0.88
CA ILE A 121 -1.52 -2.57 1.18
C ILE A 121 -1.74 -2.54 2.70
N ASP A 122 -0.87 -1.80 3.40
CA ASP A 122 -0.79 -1.72 4.86
C ASP A 122 -1.98 -0.99 5.50
N TRP A 123 -2.43 0.13 4.93
CA TRP A 123 -3.59 0.89 5.42
C TRP A 123 -4.86 0.05 5.50
N TRP A 124 -4.97 -1.01 4.69
CA TRP A 124 -6.12 -1.90 4.72
C TRP A 124 -6.19 -2.66 6.05
N PHE A 125 -5.04 -3.09 6.59
CA PHE A 125 -4.96 -3.83 7.84
C PHE A 125 -5.30 -2.97 9.05
N GLU A 126 -4.87 -1.70 9.06
CA GLU A 126 -5.15 -0.80 10.18
C GLU A 126 -6.65 -0.59 10.43
N TYR A 127 -7.46 -0.65 9.37
CA TYR A 127 -8.86 -0.24 9.44
C TYR A 127 -9.85 -1.40 9.25
N TYR A 128 -9.52 -2.42 8.47
CA TYR A 128 -10.45 -3.50 8.09
C TYR A 128 -10.08 -4.87 8.65
N PHE A 129 -8.93 -4.99 9.34
CA PHE A 129 -8.58 -6.21 10.06
C PHE A 129 -9.37 -6.29 11.37
N ASP A 130 -10.63 -6.68 11.25
CA ASP A 130 -11.62 -6.72 12.33
C ASP A 130 -11.47 -8.05 13.12
N ASP A 131 -10.92 -7.96 14.33
CA ASP A 131 -10.76 -9.00 15.39
C ASP A 131 -10.23 -10.39 14.97
N LYS A 132 -9.75 -10.53 13.73
CA LYS A 132 -9.16 -11.78 13.21
C LYS A 132 -7.82 -12.03 13.88
N SER A 133 -7.50 -13.31 14.09
CA SER A 133 -6.19 -13.67 14.61
C SER A 133 -5.09 -13.28 13.59
N PRO A 134 -3.98 -12.65 14.00
CA PRO A 134 -2.82 -12.43 13.12
C PRO A 134 -2.19 -13.73 12.62
N ASN A 135 -2.60 -14.86 13.19
CA ASN A 135 -2.15 -16.22 12.87
C ASN A 135 -3.10 -16.98 11.95
N THR A 136 -4.05 -16.29 11.31
CA THR A 136 -4.97 -16.91 10.34
C THR A 136 -4.21 -17.55 9.19
N VAL A 137 -4.72 -18.70 8.75
CA VAL A 137 -4.28 -19.39 7.54
C VAL A 137 -5.39 -19.37 6.50
N ASN A 138 -5.04 -19.32 5.22
CA ASN A 138 -6.01 -19.48 4.13
C ASN A 138 -6.36 -20.97 3.91
N ASP A 139 -7.22 -21.25 2.94
CA ASP A 139 -7.67 -22.61 2.60
C ASP A 139 -6.51 -23.57 2.23
N ASN A 140 -5.37 -23.02 1.79
CA ASN A 140 -4.16 -23.79 1.48
C ASN A 140 -3.26 -23.99 2.72
N GLY A 141 -3.70 -23.58 3.91
CA GLY A 141 -2.92 -23.60 5.13
C GLY A 141 -1.74 -22.63 5.12
N ILE A 142 -1.80 -21.57 4.29
CA ILE A 142 -0.77 -20.55 4.20
C ILE A 142 -1.07 -19.42 5.19
N ASN A 143 -0.08 -19.11 6.05
CA ASN A 143 -0.17 -18.02 7.02
C ASN A 143 -0.02 -16.64 6.34
N LEU A 144 -0.80 -15.66 6.80
CA LEU A 144 -0.74 -14.26 6.41
C LEU A 144 0.66 -13.64 6.54
N LEU A 145 1.37 -13.89 7.66
CA LEU A 145 2.75 -13.41 7.84
C LEU A 145 3.70 -13.99 6.79
N TYR A 146 3.51 -15.25 6.41
CA TYR A 146 4.31 -15.87 5.35
C TYR A 146 4.09 -15.16 4.00
N VAL A 147 2.84 -14.81 3.65
CA VAL A 147 2.53 -14.09 2.40
C VAL A 147 3.21 -12.73 2.34
N ALA A 148 3.17 -11.96 3.44
CA ALA A 148 3.87 -10.68 3.53
C ALA A 148 5.39 -10.85 3.38
N CYS A 149 5.97 -11.83 4.10
CA CYS A 149 7.40 -12.11 4.06
C CYS A 149 7.89 -12.59 2.69
N ARG A 150 7.13 -13.46 2.03
CA ARG A 150 7.46 -14.00 0.69
C ARG A 150 7.49 -12.91 -0.38
N ASN A 151 6.57 -11.94 -0.29
CA ASN A 151 6.43 -10.87 -1.27
C ASN A 151 7.25 -9.61 -0.94
N GLY A 152 7.99 -9.58 0.17
CA GLY A 152 8.83 -8.42 0.50
C GLY A 152 8.06 -7.27 1.14
N GLN A 153 6.86 -7.52 1.66
CA GLN A 153 5.98 -6.48 2.19
C GLN A 153 6.31 -6.17 3.66
N ILE A 154 7.33 -5.34 3.86
CA ILE A 154 7.88 -4.99 5.19
C ILE A 154 6.83 -4.32 6.08
N SER A 155 6.08 -3.35 5.57
CA SER A 155 5.07 -2.62 6.37
C SER A 155 3.98 -3.56 6.91
N VAL A 156 3.44 -4.42 6.05
CA VAL A 156 2.44 -5.44 6.44
C VAL A 156 3.06 -6.45 7.42
N ALA A 157 4.27 -6.93 7.16
CA ALA A 157 4.95 -7.86 8.07
C ALA A 157 5.17 -7.25 9.46
N LYS A 158 5.61 -5.99 9.52
CA LYS A 158 5.79 -5.24 10.76
C LYS A 158 4.47 -5.11 11.53
N TRP A 159 3.41 -4.68 10.84
CA TRP A 159 2.08 -4.53 11.43
C TRP A 159 1.58 -5.85 12.04
N LEU A 160 1.74 -6.97 11.32
CA LEU A 160 1.35 -8.30 11.81
C LEU A 160 2.12 -8.71 13.07
N LEU A 161 3.43 -8.44 13.11
CA LEU A 161 4.27 -8.74 14.28
C LEU A 161 3.85 -7.91 15.50
N GLU A 162 3.53 -6.63 15.30
CA GLU A 162 3.00 -5.76 16.36
C GLU A 162 1.66 -6.27 16.92
N LYS A 163 0.85 -6.94 16.09
CA LYS A 163 -0.38 -7.61 16.52
C LYS A 163 -0.17 -8.98 17.16
N GLY A 164 1.07 -9.47 17.27
CA GLY A 164 1.39 -10.75 17.89
C GLY A 164 1.37 -11.95 16.94
N ALA A 165 1.65 -11.73 15.65
CA ALA A 165 1.83 -12.83 14.70
C ALA A 165 2.99 -13.75 15.15
N ASN A 166 2.73 -15.06 15.16
CA ASN A 166 3.72 -16.07 15.50
C ASN A 166 4.62 -16.34 14.29
N VAL A 167 5.88 -15.95 14.44
CA VAL A 167 6.96 -16.08 13.45
C VAL A 167 7.34 -17.54 13.12
N ASN A 168 6.98 -18.49 14.00
CA ASN A 168 7.35 -19.90 13.88
C ASN A 168 6.21 -20.79 13.39
N ILE A 169 5.10 -20.20 12.92
CA ILE A 169 4.02 -21.00 12.31
C ILE A 169 4.57 -21.71 11.07
N LYS A 170 4.49 -23.04 11.12
CA LYS A 170 4.78 -23.89 9.97
C LYS A 170 3.57 -23.92 9.06
N LEU A 171 3.81 -23.73 7.77
CA LEU A 171 2.80 -23.92 6.74
C LEU A 171 2.34 -25.39 6.73
N LEU A 172 1.05 -25.62 6.49
CA LEU A 172 0.51 -26.97 6.34
C LEU A 172 0.85 -27.59 4.97
N GLU A 173 1.33 -26.79 4.02
CA GLU A 173 1.88 -27.31 2.76
C GLU A 173 3.12 -28.18 2.98
N LYS A 174 3.40 -29.06 2.01
CA LYS A 174 4.35 -30.19 2.05
C LYS A 174 5.79 -29.88 2.49
N SER A 175 6.19 -28.61 2.59
CA SER A 175 7.56 -28.21 2.98
C SER A 175 7.70 -27.85 4.46
N GLY A 176 6.61 -27.66 5.22
CA GLY A 176 6.69 -27.20 6.61
C GLY A 176 7.40 -25.85 6.77
N SER A 177 7.44 -25.05 5.69
CA SER A 177 8.16 -23.78 5.63
C SER A 177 7.61 -22.77 6.63
N THR A 178 8.47 -21.86 7.09
CA THR A 178 8.11 -20.76 8.00
C THR A 178 8.18 -19.42 7.25
N PRO A 179 7.60 -18.32 7.78
CA PRO A 179 7.75 -16.98 7.21
C PRO A 179 9.21 -16.60 6.88
N LEU A 180 10.16 -17.02 7.73
CA LEU A 180 11.59 -16.79 7.51
C LEU A 180 12.10 -17.49 6.23
N HIS A 181 11.67 -18.73 5.96
CA HIS A 181 12.05 -19.44 4.74
C HIS A 181 11.57 -18.67 3.49
N GLY A 182 10.35 -18.14 3.53
CA GLY A 182 9.79 -17.34 2.43
C GLY A 182 10.59 -16.06 2.16
N ALA A 183 10.98 -15.33 3.21
CA ALA A 183 11.80 -14.12 3.08
C ALA A 183 13.21 -14.42 2.53
N VAL A 184 13.86 -15.47 3.04
CA VAL A 184 15.21 -15.88 2.60
C VAL A 184 15.20 -16.36 1.15
N TYR A 185 14.23 -17.20 0.77
CA TYR A 185 14.13 -17.75 -0.59
C TYR A 185 14.01 -16.67 -1.67
N HIS A 186 13.35 -15.56 -1.35
CA HIS A 186 13.16 -14.43 -2.26
C HIS A 186 14.14 -13.27 -2.03
N GLY A 187 15.09 -13.41 -1.10
CA GLY A 187 16.16 -12.42 -0.87
C GLY A 187 15.71 -11.13 -0.16
N HIS A 188 14.63 -11.16 0.62
CA HIS A 188 14.09 -9.98 1.32
C HIS A 188 14.84 -9.69 2.62
N VAL A 189 16.05 -9.15 2.50
CA VAL A 189 16.99 -8.93 3.63
C VAL A 189 16.35 -8.16 4.80
N LEU A 190 15.65 -7.06 4.51
CA LEU A 190 15.01 -6.24 5.55
C LEU A 190 13.95 -6.99 6.36
N ILE A 191 13.24 -7.93 5.73
CA ILE A 191 12.27 -8.79 6.42
C ILE A 191 12.98 -9.84 7.27
N VAL A 192 14.09 -10.38 6.77
CA VAL A 192 14.91 -11.33 7.55
C VAL A 192 15.41 -10.65 8.83
N ASP A 193 15.93 -9.44 8.74
CA ASP A 193 16.38 -8.66 9.90
C ASP A 193 15.23 -8.36 10.88
N LEU A 194 14.06 -7.98 10.36
CA LEU A 194 12.86 -7.75 11.16
C LEU A 194 12.44 -9.01 11.94
N LEU A 195 12.35 -10.16 11.27
CA LEU A 195 11.96 -11.43 11.90
C LEU A 195 12.98 -11.90 12.94
N LEU A 196 14.28 -11.81 12.63
CA LEU A 196 15.34 -12.19 13.57
C LEU A 196 15.40 -11.25 14.78
N GLY A 197 15.11 -9.96 14.59
CA GLY A 197 15.00 -8.99 15.68
C GLY A 197 13.91 -9.38 16.69
N VAL A 198 12.73 -9.78 16.20
CA VAL A 198 11.62 -10.22 17.06
C VAL A 198 11.96 -11.51 17.82
N VAL A 199 12.58 -12.50 17.15
CA VAL A 199 12.98 -13.76 17.79
C VAL A 199 13.99 -13.52 18.91
N ARG A 200 14.94 -12.60 18.71
CA ARG A 200 15.93 -12.25 19.73
C ARG A 200 15.27 -11.69 20.99
N ILE A 201 14.34 -10.74 20.85
CA ILE A 201 13.63 -10.13 21.99
C ILE A 201 12.89 -11.19 22.81
N LEU A 202 12.21 -12.14 22.15
CA LEU A 202 11.45 -13.20 22.82
C LEU A 202 12.32 -14.25 23.52
N SER A 203 13.61 -14.37 23.17
CA SER A 203 14.52 -15.35 23.76
C SER A 203 15.22 -14.89 25.05
N TYR A 204 15.08 -13.61 25.43
CA TYR A 204 15.68 -13.02 26.63
C TYR A 204 14.69 -12.79 27.79
N HIS A 205 13.44 -13.24 27.64
CA HIS A 205 12.41 -13.26 28.68
C HIS A 205 12.05 -14.70 29.04
#